data_AF-A0AAW4VDH0-F1
#
_entry.id   AF-A0AAW4VDH0-F1
#
_cell.length_a   1.000
_cell.length_b   1.000
_cell.length_c   1.000
_cell.angle_alpha   90.00
_cell.angle_beta   90.00
_cell.angle_gamma   90.00
#
_symmetry.space_group_name_H-M   'P 1'
#
loop_
_entity.id
_entity.type
_entity.pdbx_description
1 polymer ?
#
loop_
_entity_poly.entity_id
_entity_poly.type
_entity_poly.pdbx_seq_one_letter_code
_entity_poly.pdbx_strand_id
1 'polypeptide(L)'
;MAERPDYINERGEFGHWEGDLVTGPRNGQNGAYLTLLERKTRFYYMISISSKSSKKVYMQINKLHKFYGNSFKDIFKSITFDNGNEFSRWKDMEIKPNTKEQRTKIYLGRPYHSCDRASNENCNALVRYFIKKGTDINTIDKKASIDINNKINQKKRKILGYLPAEKLFLDELTKINVTENTIFYKN
;
A
#
# COMPACT_ATOMS: atom_id res chain seq x y z
N MET A 1 12.83 7.27 16.48
CA MET A 1 11.95 6.58 15.50
C MET A 1 11.86 5.13 15.94
N ALA A 2 10.67 4.53 15.95
CA ALA A 2 10.52 3.14 16.38
C ALA A 2 10.90 2.21 15.22
N GLU A 3 11.73 1.20 15.52
CA GLU A 3 12.08 0.16 14.57
C GLU A 3 10.93 -0.83 14.39
N ARG A 4 10.80 -1.36 13.18
CA ARG A 4 9.84 -2.42 12.87
C ARG A 4 10.31 -3.71 13.58
N PRO A 5 9.48 -4.34 14.42
CA PRO A 5 9.82 -5.61 15.06
C PRO A 5 10.12 -6.73 14.05
N ASP A 6 11.03 -7.63 14.42
CA ASP A 6 11.49 -8.72 13.55
C ASP A 6 10.41 -9.71 13.14
N TYR A 7 9.42 -9.98 14.01
CA TYR A 7 8.33 -10.90 13.68
C TYR A 7 7.52 -10.43 12.45
N ILE A 8 7.48 -9.11 12.17
CA ILE A 8 6.84 -8.57 10.97
C ILE A 8 7.63 -8.96 9.71
N ASN A 9 8.94 -9.17 9.84
CA ASN A 9 9.80 -9.59 8.74
C ASN A 9 9.46 -11.00 8.24
N GLU A 10 8.97 -11.87 9.12
CA GLU A 10 8.65 -13.28 8.85
C GLU A 10 7.40 -13.48 7.98
N ARG A 11 6.57 -12.44 7.81
CA ARG A 11 5.35 -12.46 6.97
C ARG A 11 4.30 -13.48 7.42
N GLY A 12 4.36 -13.94 8.67
CA GLY A 12 3.40 -14.90 9.22
C GLY A 12 2.03 -14.29 9.56
N GLU A 13 2.00 -12.98 9.85
CA GLU A 13 0.80 -12.27 10.30
C GLU A 13 0.21 -11.37 9.20
N PHE A 14 -1.12 -11.41 9.07
CA PHE A 14 -1.88 -10.53 8.18
C PHE A 14 -2.01 -9.12 8.76
N GLY A 15 -1.91 -8.13 7.88
CA GLY A 15 -2.24 -6.74 8.16
C GLY A 15 -1.01 -5.84 8.33
N HIS A 16 0.18 -6.35 8.00
CA HIS A 16 1.40 -5.57 7.95
C HIS A 16 1.71 -5.22 6.49
N TRP A 17 1.91 -3.93 6.23
CA TRP A 17 2.08 -3.38 4.89
C TRP A 17 3.43 -2.73 4.72
N GLU A 18 3.92 -2.74 3.50
CA GLU A 18 5.02 -1.89 3.03
C GLU A 18 4.48 -0.86 2.06
N GLY A 19 4.82 0.41 2.25
CA GLY A 19 4.36 1.50 1.43
C GLY A 19 5.50 2.19 0.68
N ASP A 20 5.23 2.59 -0.56
CA ASP A 20 6.18 3.32 -1.41
C ASP A 20 5.43 4.21 -2.41
N LEU A 21 6.14 5.12 -3.08
CA LEU A 21 5.63 5.92 -4.19
C LEU A 21 6.27 5.52 -5.52
N VAL A 22 5.45 5.08 -6.46
CA VAL A 22 5.85 4.98 -7.87
C VAL A 22 5.56 6.31 -8.56
N THR A 23 6.61 7.06 -8.87
CA THR A 23 6.51 8.44 -9.39
C THR A 23 6.47 8.53 -10.92
N GLY A 24 5.82 9.58 -11.43
CA GLY A 24 5.98 10.04 -12.81
C GLY A 24 7.34 10.73 -13.07
N PRO A 25 7.46 11.56 -14.12
CA PRO A 25 8.70 12.29 -14.40
C PRO A 25 9.10 13.21 -13.23
N ARG A 26 10.41 13.45 -13.09
CA ARG A 26 11.07 14.10 -11.93
C ARG A 26 10.61 15.53 -11.61
N ASN A 27 9.79 16.15 -12.45
CA ASN A 27 9.50 17.59 -12.43
C ASN A 27 8.45 18.01 -11.37
N GLY A 28 8.16 17.14 -10.39
CA GLY A 28 7.40 17.48 -9.16
C GLY A 28 5.88 17.70 -9.30
N GLN A 29 5.38 18.00 -10.50
CA GLN A 29 3.95 18.23 -10.76
C GLN A 29 3.21 17.01 -11.31
N ASN A 30 3.94 15.95 -11.63
CA ASN A 30 3.39 14.75 -12.22
C ASN A 30 2.87 13.82 -11.12
N GLY A 31 1.78 13.11 -11.40
CA GLY A 31 1.14 12.22 -10.43
C GLY A 31 2.09 11.13 -9.92
N ALA A 32 1.67 10.46 -8.86
CA ALA A 32 2.32 9.26 -8.35
C ALA A 32 1.28 8.19 -8.03
N TYR A 33 1.70 6.94 -7.91
CA TYR A 33 0.92 5.91 -7.25
C TYR A 33 1.46 5.72 -5.83
N LEU A 34 0.60 5.88 -4.84
CA LEU A 34 0.81 5.29 -3.53
C LEU A 34 0.62 3.78 -3.68
N THR A 35 1.66 3.05 -3.34
CA THR A 35 1.68 1.61 -3.41
C THR A 35 1.70 1.05 -2.00
N LEU A 36 0.89 0.03 -1.73
CA LEU A 36 0.88 -0.67 -0.44
C LEU A 36 0.89 -2.17 -0.71
N LEU A 37 1.92 -2.86 -0.22
CA LEU A 37 2.08 -4.30 -0.33
C LEU A 37 1.82 -4.97 1.02
N GLU A 38 0.79 -5.80 1.09
CA GLU A 38 0.51 -6.63 2.27
C GLU A 38 1.53 -7.77 2.34
N ARG A 39 2.20 -7.93 3.48
CA ARG A 39 3.41 -8.76 3.57
C ARG A 39 3.15 -10.25 3.48
N LYS A 40 2.02 -10.75 4.01
CA LYS A 40 1.67 -12.18 4.06
C LYS A 40 1.13 -12.68 2.72
N THR A 41 0.06 -12.05 2.25
CA THR A 41 -0.70 -12.40 1.03
C THR A 41 -0.07 -11.84 -0.24
N ARG A 42 0.81 -10.83 -0.11
CA ARG A 42 1.42 -10.08 -1.23
C ARG A 42 0.39 -9.36 -2.08
N PHE A 43 -0.75 -9.02 -1.48
CA PHE A 43 -1.78 -8.19 -2.08
C PHE A 43 -1.27 -6.76 -2.24
N TYR A 44 -1.63 -6.13 -3.35
CA TYR A 44 -1.06 -4.87 -3.75
C TYR A 44 -2.13 -3.81 -4.01
N TYR A 45 -2.05 -2.70 -3.30
CA TYR A 45 -2.76 -1.48 -3.66
C TYR A 45 -1.89 -0.61 -4.54
N MET A 46 -2.47 -0.12 -5.63
CA MET A 46 -1.90 0.92 -6.49
C MET A 46 -2.90 2.08 -6.57
N ILE A 47 -2.69 3.13 -5.78
CA ILE A 47 -3.65 4.22 -5.57
C ILE A 47 -3.09 5.51 -6.13
N SER A 48 -3.78 6.10 -7.12
CA SER A 48 -3.32 7.35 -7.74
C SER A 48 -3.38 8.54 -6.76
N ILE A 49 -2.30 9.32 -6.74
CA ILE A 49 -2.19 10.60 -6.04
C ILE A 49 -1.73 11.69 -7.01
N SER A 50 -2.35 12.85 -6.93
CA SER A 50 -2.14 13.93 -7.90
C SER A 50 -0.76 14.58 -7.83
N SER A 51 -0.02 14.37 -6.73
CA SER A 51 1.34 14.88 -6.54
C SER A 51 2.06 14.09 -5.45
N LYS A 52 3.40 14.11 -5.50
CA LYS A 52 4.29 13.52 -4.50
C LYS A 52 4.30 14.37 -3.21
N SER A 53 3.25 14.29 -2.41
CA SER A 53 3.16 15.04 -1.15
C SER A 53 2.55 14.23 -0.01
N SER A 54 3.04 14.48 1.20
CA SER A 54 2.56 13.80 2.41
C SER A 54 1.09 14.08 2.73
N LYS A 55 0.59 15.25 2.35
CA LYS A 55 -0.85 15.56 2.41
C LYS A 55 -1.66 14.60 1.53
N LYS A 56 -1.20 14.34 0.29
CA LYS A 56 -1.93 13.45 -0.63
C LYS A 56 -1.87 11.99 -0.18
N VAL A 57 -0.74 11.52 0.35
CA VAL A 57 -0.63 10.19 0.95
C VAL A 57 -1.60 10.05 2.13
N TYR A 58 -1.56 11.00 3.07
CA TYR A 58 -2.47 11.03 4.23
C TYR A 58 -3.95 10.96 3.81
N MET A 59 -4.34 11.72 2.77
CA MET A 59 -5.70 11.67 2.24
C MET A 59 -6.10 10.29 1.71
N GLN A 60 -5.19 9.53 1.08
CA GLN A 60 -5.52 8.18 0.60
C GLN A 60 -5.65 7.19 1.77
N ILE A 61 -4.79 7.28 2.78
CA ILE A 61 -4.94 6.47 4.01
C ILE A 61 -6.30 6.77 4.68
N ASN A 62 -6.74 8.02 4.70
CA ASN A 62 -8.08 8.39 5.20
C ASN A 62 -9.21 7.80 4.35
N LYS A 63 -9.06 7.74 3.02
CA LYS A 63 -10.05 7.09 2.15
C LYS A 63 -10.12 5.59 2.41
N LEU A 64 -8.98 4.92 2.59
CA LEU A 64 -8.93 3.51 2.99
C LEU A 64 -9.64 3.30 4.33
N HIS A 65 -9.37 4.15 5.32
CA HIS A 65 -10.07 4.08 6.61
C HIS A 65 -11.58 4.31 6.46
N LYS A 66 -12.02 5.30 5.69
CA LYS A 66 -13.44 5.55 5.44
C LYS A 66 -14.11 4.33 4.79
N PHE A 67 -13.41 3.67 3.88
CA PHE A 67 -13.91 2.51 3.17
C PHE A 67 -14.03 1.28 4.07
N TYR A 68 -13.01 0.98 4.87
CA TYR A 68 -12.97 -0.20 5.76
C TYR A 68 -13.62 0.03 7.13
N GLY A 69 -13.91 1.27 7.50
CA GLY A 69 -14.50 1.63 8.78
C GLY A 69 -13.71 1.08 9.96
N ASN A 70 -14.42 0.42 10.89
CA ASN A 70 -13.84 -0.12 12.11
C ASN A 70 -12.84 -1.26 11.85
N SER A 71 -12.97 -1.97 10.74
CA SER A 71 -12.06 -3.06 10.35
C SER A 71 -10.71 -2.57 9.84
N PHE A 72 -10.54 -1.26 9.62
CA PHE A 72 -9.27 -0.70 9.14
C PHE A 72 -8.07 -1.11 10.01
N LYS A 73 -8.22 -1.13 11.34
CA LYS A 73 -7.11 -1.47 12.26
C LYS A 73 -6.67 -2.93 12.13
N ASP A 74 -7.60 -3.82 11.78
CA ASP A 74 -7.33 -5.26 11.63
C ASP A 74 -6.72 -5.56 10.27
N ILE A 75 -7.08 -4.77 9.25
CA ILE A 75 -6.53 -4.84 7.89
C ILE A 75 -5.18 -4.15 7.80
N PHE A 76 -4.97 -3.02 8.49
CA PHE A 76 -3.75 -2.21 8.47
C PHE A 76 -3.18 -2.07 9.89
N LYS A 77 -2.74 -3.18 10.48
CA LYS A 77 -2.09 -3.19 11.80
C LYS A 77 -0.84 -2.30 11.82
N SER A 78 -0.03 -2.38 10.77
CA SER A 78 1.08 -1.45 10.57
C SER A 78 1.40 -1.18 9.12
N ILE A 79 2.00 -0.03 8.83
CA ILE A 79 2.55 0.31 7.52
C ILE A 79 4.00 0.76 7.68
N THR A 80 4.90 0.20 6.88
CA THR A 80 6.31 0.58 6.85
C THR A 80 6.56 1.44 5.62
N PHE A 81 7.00 2.68 5.80
CA PHE A 81 7.42 3.56 4.71
C PHE A 81 8.94 3.76 4.72
N ASP A 82 9.51 4.33 3.66
CA ASP A 82 10.85 4.91 3.75
C ASP A 82 10.80 6.25 4.52
N ASN A 83 11.97 6.79 4.87
CA ASN A 83 12.07 8.08 5.55
C ASN A 83 11.94 9.28 4.58
N GLY A 84 11.21 9.12 3.48
CA GLY A 84 10.99 10.16 2.48
C GLY A 84 10.08 11.28 2.98
N ASN A 85 10.29 12.50 2.46
CA ASN A 85 9.50 13.68 2.82
C ASN A 85 8.01 13.52 2.48
N GLU A 86 7.68 12.70 1.48
CA GLU A 86 6.34 12.27 1.14
C GLU A 86 5.61 11.51 2.25
N PHE A 87 6.31 11.02 3.28
CA PHE A 87 5.74 10.29 4.41
C PHE A 87 5.90 11.06 5.74
N SER A 88 6.31 12.33 5.68
CA SER A 88 6.50 13.22 6.85
C SER A 88 5.27 13.35 7.77
N ARG A 89 4.06 13.10 7.27
CA ARG A 89 2.79 13.11 8.03
C ARG A 89 2.45 11.77 8.69
N TRP A 90 3.41 10.86 8.84
CA TRP A 90 3.20 9.52 9.40
C TRP A 90 2.45 9.52 10.74
N LYS A 91 2.73 10.46 11.65
CA LYS A 91 2.02 10.60 12.93
C LYS A 91 0.52 10.80 12.75
N ASP A 92 0.13 11.60 11.76
CA ASP A 92 -1.28 11.82 11.45
C ASP A 92 -1.92 10.58 10.82
N MET A 93 -1.12 9.74 10.14
CA MET A 93 -1.60 8.49 9.55
C MET A 93 -1.92 7.44 10.63
N GLU A 94 -1.21 7.44 11.77
CA GLU A 94 -1.47 6.54 12.90
C GLU A 94 -2.81 6.81 13.60
N ILE A 95 -3.30 8.04 13.55
CA ILE A 95 -4.50 8.47 14.29
C ILE A 95 -5.71 8.54 13.35
N LYS A 96 -6.86 8.07 13.84
CA LYS A 96 -8.13 8.19 13.13
C LYS A 96 -8.58 9.66 13.06
N PRO A 97 -9.00 10.16 11.89
CA PRO A 97 -9.37 11.56 11.71
C PRO A 97 -10.40 12.03 12.73
N ASN A 98 -10.19 13.22 13.29
CA ASN A 98 -11.07 13.86 14.30
C ASN A 98 -11.23 13.08 15.61
N THR A 99 -10.30 12.17 15.91
CA THR A 99 -10.29 11.40 17.17
C THR A 99 -8.88 11.35 17.76
N LYS A 100 -8.72 10.69 18.91
CA LYS A 100 -7.41 10.32 19.48
C LYS A 100 -7.15 8.81 19.38
N GLU A 101 -7.99 8.08 18.65
CA GLU A 101 -7.93 6.64 18.51
C GLU A 101 -6.80 6.26 17.53
N GLN A 102 -5.90 5.38 17.96
CA GLN A 102 -4.90 4.79 17.07
C GLN A 102 -5.60 3.81 16.11
N ARG A 103 -5.38 4.00 14.81
CA ARG A 103 -5.95 3.13 13.76
C ARG A 103 -4.91 2.25 13.06
N THR A 104 -3.63 2.58 13.20
CA THR A 104 -2.51 1.82 12.65
C THR A 104 -1.21 2.27 13.33
N LYS A 105 -0.13 1.51 13.13
CA LYS A 105 1.22 1.88 13.54
C LYS A 105 2.10 2.12 12.31
N ILE A 106 2.82 3.23 12.26
CA ILE A 106 3.73 3.55 11.15
C ILE A 106 5.17 3.35 11.58
N TYR A 107 5.90 2.58 10.77
CA TYR A 107 7.34 2.42 10.89
C TYR A 107 8.03 3.15 9.73
N LEU A 108 9.14 3.82 10.01
CA LEU A 108 9.98 4.44 8.98
C LEU A 108 11.28 3.67 8.87
N GLY A 109 11.62 3.28 7.65
CA GLY A 109 12.87 2.59 7.35
C GLY A 109 14.08 3.44 7.72
N ARG A 110 15.11 2.79 8.25
CA ARG A 110 16.39 3.45 8.52
C ARG A 110 17.03 3.87 7.19
N PRO A 111 17.68 5.04 7.11
CA PRO A 111 18.56 5.36 5.99
C PRO A 111 19.58 4.21 5.81
N TYR A 112 19.79 3.78 4.56
CA TYR A 112 20.80 2.77 4.17
C TYR A 112 20.54 1.29 4.53
N HIS A 113 19.36 0.92 5.05
CA HIS A 113 18.95 -0.48 5.23
C HIS A 113 17.98 -0.92 4.12
N SER A 114 18.52 -1.42 3.01
CA SER A 114 17.74 -1.90 1.85
C SER A 114 17.02 -3.23 2.09
N CYS A 115 17.54 -4.08 2.99
CA CYS A 115 17.02 -5.42 3.26
C CYS A 115 15.55 -5.39 3.77
N ASP A 116 15.18 -4.34 4.49
CA ASP A 116 13.82 -4.18 5.03
C ASP A 116 12.75 -4.00 3.96
N ARG A 117 13.14 -3.67 2.70
CA ARG A 117 12.24 -3.23 1.62
C ARG A 117 12.31 -4.07 0.35
N ALA A 118 12.99 -5.23 0.38
CA ALA A 118 13.23 -6.06 -0.82
C ALA A 118 11.93 -6.51 -1.55
N SER A 119 10.77 -6.50 -0.88
CA SER A 119 9.50 -6.85 -1.53
C SER A 119 8.93 -5.72 -2.41
N ASN A 120 9.14 -4.47 -2.02
CA ASN A 120 8.59 -3.31 -2.73
C ASN A 120 9.26 -3.11 -4.09
N GLU A 121 10.56 -3.38 -4.20
CA GLU A 121 11.29 -3.27 -5.47
C GLU A 121 10.68 -4.16 -6.56
N ASN A 122 10.33 -5.40 -6.21
CA ASN A 122 9.68 -6.33 -7.12
C ASN A 122 8.27 -5.88 -7.52
N CYS A 123 7.50 -5.30 -6.59
CA CYS A 123 6.16 -4.81 -6.89
C CYS A 123 6.15 -3.52 -7.72
N ASN A 124 7.08 -2.61 -7.44
CA ASN A 124 7.29 -1.42 -8.27
C ASN A 124 7.70 -1.80 -9.69
N ALA A 125 8.52 -2.84 -9.86
CA ALA A 125 8.86 -3.37 -11.18
C ALA A 125 7.61 -3.88 -11.94
N LEU A 126 6.65 -4.49 -11.26
CA LEU A 126 5.37 -4.90 -11.88
C LEU A 126 4.58 -3.69 -12.38
N VAL A 127 4.53 -2.58 -11.64
CA VAL A 127 3.90 -1.35 -12.13
C VAL A 127 4.64 -0.82 -13.36
N ARG A 128 5.99 -0.85 -13.35
CA ARG A 128 6.82 -0.38 -14.47
C ARG A 128 6.73 -1.23 -15.73
N TYR A 129 6.29 -2.47 -15.62
CA TYR A 129 5.94 -3.29 -16.79
C TYR A 129 4.77 -2.68 -17.58
N PHE A 130 3.77 -2.10 -16.89
CA PHE A 130 2.62 -1.49 -17.53
C PHE A 130 2.81 0.01 -17.81
N ILE A 131 3.55 0.71 -16.95
CA ILE A 131 3.67 2.16 -16.97
C ILE A 131 5.14 2.55 -17.05
N LYS A 132 5.55 3.04 -18.23
CA LYS A 132 6.93 3.45 -18.48
C LYS A 132 7.38 4.52 -17.48
N LYS A 133 8.66 4.48 -17.11
CA LYS A 133 9.26 5.53 -16.29
C LYS A 133 9.19 6.86 -17.04
N GLY A 134 8.79 7.93 -16.35
CA GLY A 134 8.62 9.24 -16.98
C GLY A 134 7.24 9.47 -17.61
N THR A 135 6.29 8.54 -17.49
CA THR A 135 4.87 8.83 -17.80
C THR A 135 4.25 9.66 -16.66
N ASP A 136 3.57 10.76 -17.00
CA ASP A 136 2.75 11.47 -16.01
C ASP A 136 1.54 10.60 -15.63
N ILE A 137 1.46 10.25 -14.35
CA ILE A 137 0.42 9.37 -13.83
C ILE A 137 -0.95 10.06 -13.84
N ASN A 138 -0.99 11.40 -13.82
CA ASN A 138 -2.25 12.14 -13.90
C ASN A 138 -2.95 11.97 -15.26
N THR A 139 -2.22 11.61 -16.32
CA THR A 139 -2.81 11.36 -17.65
C THR A 139 -3.30 9.93 -17.83
N ILE A 140 -3.06 9.06 -16.85
CA ILE A 140 -3.47 7.65 -16.90
C ILE A 140 -4.91 7.55 -16.39
N ASP A 141 -5.77 6.97 -17.22
CA ASP A 141 -7.16 6.79 -16.86
C ASP A 141 -7.34 5.93 -15.59
N LYS A 142 -8.40 6.23 -14.82
CA LYS A 142 -8.73 5.52 -13.59
C LYS A 142 -9.01 4.04 -13.87
N LYS A 143 -9.72 3.72 -14.96
CA LYS A 143 -10.03 2.33 -15.34
C LYS A 143 -8.76 1.58 -15.70
N ALA A 144 -7.87 2.20 -16.47
CA ALA A 144 -6.57 1.62 -16.78
C ALA A 144 -5.74 1.31 -15.51
N SER A 145 -5.75 2.22 -14.54
CA SER A 145 -5.08 2.02 -13.24
C SER A 145 -5.68 0.83 -12.46
N ILE A 146 -7.02 0.73 -12.43
CA ILE A 146 -7.74 -0.39 -11.80
C ILE A 146 -7.40 -1.71 -12.49
N ASP A 147 -7.41 -1.74 -13.82
CA ASP A 147 -7.11 -2.92 -14.63
C ASP A 147 -5.67 -3.41 -14.40
N ILE A 148 -4.71 -2.49 -14.30
CA ILE A 148 -3.33 -2.82 -13.95
C ILE A 148 -3.26 -3.43 -12.55
N ASN A 149 -3.90 -2.81 -11.56
CA ASN A 149 -3.87 -3.32 -10.19
C ASN A 149 -4.54 -4.70 -10.08
N ASN A 150 -5.64 -4.91 -10.80
CA ASN A 150 -6.31 -6.21 -10.94
C ASN A 150 -5.37 -7.26 -11.55
N LYS A 151 -4.73 -6.95 -12.69
CA LYS A 151 -3.78 -7.88 -13.34
C LYS A 151 -2.64 -8.28 -12.41
N ILE A 152 -2.11 -7.33 -11.64
CA ILE A 152 -1.05 -7.59 -10.66
C ILE A 152 -1.55 -8.59 -9.60
N ASN A 153 -2.73 -8.36 -9.02
CA ASN A 153 -3.26 -9.19 -7.92
C ASN A 153 -3.84 -10.54 -8.37
N GLN A 154 -4.29 -10.64 -9.62
CA GLN A 154 -4.80 -11.87 -10.24
C GLN A 154 -3.69 -12.79 -10.76
N LYS A 155 -2.48 -12.27 -10.96
CA LYS A 155 -1.33 -13.08 -11.41
C LYS A 155 -1.06 -14.21 -10.43
N LYS A 156 -1.11 -15.46 -10.92
CA LYS A 156 -0.67 -16.66 -10.18
C LYS A 156 0.84 -16.60 -9.94
N ARG A 157 1.27 -16.75 -8.68
CA ARG A 157 2.70 -16.65 -8.30
C ARG A 157 3.14 -17.94 -7.63
N LYS A 158 4.29 -18.49 -8.05
CA LYS A 158 4.86 -19.72 -7.46
C LYS A 158 5.02 -19.60 -5.94
N ILE A 159 5.47 -18.44 -5.46
CA ILE A 159 5.64 -18.14 -4.02
C ILE A 159 4.34 -18.17 -3.21
N LEU A 160 3.19 -18.10 -3.88
CA LEU A 160 1.85 -18.17 -3.28
C LEU A 160 1.18 -19.51 -3.60
N GLY A 161 1.93 -20.55 -3.96
CA GLY A 161 1.37 -21.84 -4.38
C GLY A 161 0.54 -21.74 -5.66
N TYR A 162 0.92 -20.85 -6.57
CA TYR A 162 0.17 -20.54 -7.81
C TYR A 162 -1.24 -19.98 -7.58
N LEU A 163 -1.53 -19.45 -6.39
CA LEU A 163 -2.75 -18.73 -6.10
C LEU A 163 -2.61 -17.23 -6.42
N PRO A 164 -3.70 -16.55 -6.81
CA PRO A 164 -3.77 -15.09 -6.86
C PRO A 164 -3.61 -14.47 -5.47
N ALA A 165 -2.89 -13.34 -5.40
CA ALA A 165 -2.76 -12.58 -4.15
C ALA A 165 -4.13 -12.06 -3.68
N GLU A 166 -5.02 -11.70 -4.62
CA GLU A 166 -6.38 -11.30 -4.31
C GLU A 166 -7.16 -12.36 -3.55
N LYS A 167 -7.06 -13.63 -3.98
CA LYS A 167 -7.75 -14.74 -3.31
C LYS A 167 -7.30 -14.85 -1.86
N LEU A 168 -5.99 -14.88 -1.63
CA LEU A 168 -5.42 -14.98 -0.29
C LEU A 168 -5.80 -13.79 0.60
N PHE A 169 -5.88 -12.59 0.02
CA PHE A 169 -6.33 -11.40 0.73
C PHE A 169 -7.80 -11.52 1.17
N LEU A 170 -8.68 -11.95 0.27
CA LEU A 170 -10.09 -12.19 0.58
C LEU A 170 -10.28 -13.29 1.64
N ASP A 171 -9.46 -14.34 1.58
CA ASP A 171 -9.46 -15.41 2.59
C ASP A 171 -9.09 -14.85 3.99
N GLU A 172 -8.10 -13.95 4.08
CA GLU A 172 -7.74 -13.29 5.35
C GLU A 172 -8.80 -12.28 5.82
N LEU A 173 -9.41 -11.51 4.90
CA LEU A 173 -10.52 -10.61 5.23
C LEU A 173 -11.72 -11.36 5.81
N THR A 174 -12.03 -12.53 5.25
CA THR A 174 -13.12 -13.38 5.73
C THR A 174 -12.87 -13.86 7.17
N LYS A 175 -11.62 -14.21 7.51
CA LYS A 175 -11.24 -14.62 8.88
C LYS A 175 -11.43 -13.53 9.92
N ILE A 176 -11.41 -12.26 9.51
CA ILE A 176 -11.67 -11.10 10.38
C ILE A 176 -13.09 -10.52 10.18
N ASN A 177 -14.01 -11.30 9.60
CA ASN A 177 -15.42 -10.95 9.38
C ASN A 177 -15.64 -9.69 8.51
N VAL A 178 -14.76 -9.46 7.52
CA VAL A 178 -14.91 -8.37 6.53
C VAL A 178 -15.43 -8.96 5.23
N THR A 179 -16.75 -8.89 5.01
CA THR A 179 -17.44 -9.58 3.90
C THR A 179 -18.11 -8.66 2.86
N GLU A 180 -18.35 -7.39 3.16
CA GLU A 180 -18.98 -6.43 2.23
C GLU A 180 -17.97 -5.43 1.66
N ASN A 181 -18.13 -5.01 0.39
CA ASN A 181 -17.25 -4.05 -0.29
C ASN A 181 -15.76 -4.41 -0.16
N THR A 182 -15.39 -5.62 -0.56
CA THR A 182 -14.15 -6.28 -0.08
C THR A 182 -12.83 -5.59 -0.45
N ILE A 183 -12.75 -4.91 -1.60
CA ILE A 183 -11.50 -4.33 -2.11
C ILE A 183 -11.67 -2.87 -2.54
N PHE A 184 -10.90 -1.98 -1.92
CA PHE A 184 -11.01 -0.52 -2.05
C PHE A 184 -11.15 0.06 -3.46
N TYR A 185 -10.41 -0.45 -4.44
CA TYR A 185 -10.36 0.13 -5.79
C TYR A 185 -11.34 -0.51 -6.79
N LYS A 186 -12.14 -1.49 -6.35
CA LYS A 186 -13.16 -2.14 -7.18
C LYS A 186 -14.55 -1.50 -7.05
N ASN A 187 -14.70 -0.55 -6.11
CA ASN A 187 -15.90 0.24 -5.85
C ASN A 187 -15.64 1.72 -6.20
#